data_AF-A0A5E4JS60-F1
#
_entry.id   AF-A0A5E4JS60-F1
#
_cell.length_a   1.000
_cell.length_b   1.000
_cell.length_c   1.000
_cell.angle_alpha   90.00
_cell.angle_beta   90.00
_cell.angle_gamma   90.00
#
_symmetry.space_group_name_H-M   'P 1'
#
loop_
_entity.id
_entity.type
_entity.pdbx_description
1 polymer ?
#
loop_
_entity_poly.entity_id
_entity_poly.type
_entity_poly.pdbx_seq_one_letter_code
_entity_poly.pdbx_strand_id
1 'polypeptide(L)' 'MGEKRQTTHFVPGDKVLYLPDRQVYDFGYIGGTGLAVIYEEGECNMQDAHAVDPGKLVKIVQD' A
#
# COMPACT_ATOMS: atom_id res chain seq x y z
N MET A 1 23.69 14.43 -9.61
CA MET A 1 23.17 13.77 -8.40
C MET A 1 21.85 13.11 -8.78
N GLY A 2 21.86 11.79 -9.00
CA GLY A 2 20.61 11.07 -9.26
C GLY A 2 19.90 10.88 -7.94
N GLU A 3 18.74 11.53 -7.78
CA GLU A 3 17.84 11.28 -6.65
C GLU A 3 17.53 9.78 -6.65
N LYS A 4 18.06 9.05 -5.66
CA LYS A 4 17.65 7.67 -5.40
C LYS A 4 16.20 7.76 -4.97
N ARG A 5 15.28 7.72 -5.93
CA ARG A 5 13.88 7.42 -5.67
C ARG A 5 13.92 6.09 -4.94
N GLN A 6 13.71 6.12 -3.62
CA GLN A 6 13.37 4.94 -2.86
C GLN A 6 12.05 4.48 -3.49
N THR A 7 12.15 3.63 -4.52
CA THR A 7 11.04 2.81 -4.95
C THR A 7 10.85 1.85 -3.80
N THR A 8 10.08 2.29 -2.80
CA THR A 8 9.58 1.44 -1.75
C THR A 8 8.78 0.36 -2.47
N HIS A 9 9.45 -0.76 -2.75
CA HIS A 9 8.81 -1.89 -3.42
C HIS A 9 7.81 -2.45 -2.40
N PHE A 10 6.54 -2.12 -2.62
CA PHE A 10 5.45 -2.76 -1.93
C PHE A 10 5.29 -4.17 -2.52
N VAL A 11 5.26 -5.17 -1.64
CA VAL A 11 4.95 -6.54 -2.02
C VAL A 11 3.60 -6.94 -1.42
N PRO A 12 2.80 -7.78 -2.10
CA PRO A 12 1.56 -8.28 -1.56
C PRO A 12 1.76 -8.85 -0.14
N GLY A 13 0.93 -8.43 0.81
CA GLY A 13 1.01 -8.78 2.24
C GLY A 13 1.84 -7.83 3.10
N ASP A 14 2.49 -6.81 2.53
CA ASP A 14 3.12 -5.75 3.33
C ASP A 14 2.06 -4.97 4.13
N LYS A 15 2.34 -4.65 5.39
CA LYS A 15 1.55 -3.67 6.14
C LYS A 15 1.89 -2.26 5.67
N VAL A 16 0.86 -1.48 5.32
CA VAL A 16 0.99 -0.11 4.86
C VAL A 16 0.08 0.83 5.65
N LEU A 17 0.59 1.99 6.03
CA LEU A 17 -0.19 3.07 6.61
C LEU A 17 -0.75 3.94 5.46
N TYR A 18 -2.06 4.10 5.41
CA TYR A 18 -2.70 5.03 4.49
C TYR A 18 -2.80 6.42 5.14
N LEU A 19 -2.09 7.40 4.59
CA LEU A 19 -1.93 8.72 5.21
C LEU A 19 -3.25 9.51 5.39
N PRO A 20 -4.24 9.45 4.49
CA PRO A 20 -5.48 10.22 4.60
C PRO A 20 -6.34 9.90 5.82
N ASP A 21 -6.44 8.63 6.22
CA ASP A 21 -7.21 8.20 7.39
C ASP A 21 -6.33 7.71 8.56
N ARG A 22 -5.02 7.55 8.32
CA ARG A 22 -4.03 7.06 9.29
C ARG A 22 -4.33 5.66 9.80
N GLN A 23 -4.96 4.82 8.97
CA GLN A 23 -5.21 3.42 9.28
C GLN A 23 -4.19 2.51 8.59
N VAL A 24 -4.00 1.32 9.18
CA VAL A 24 -3.11 0.29 8.66
C VAL A 24 -3.91 -0.69 7.82
N TYR A 25 -3.36 -1.02 6.66
CA TYR A 25 -3.95 -1.91 5.69
C TYR A 25 -2.93 -2.94 5.21
N ASP A 26 -3.43 -4.04 4.67
CA ASP A 26 -2.65 -5.01 3.91
C ASP A 26 -2.49 -4.54 2.47
N PHE A 27 -1.26 -4.45 1.99
CA PHE A 27 -0.99 -4.14 0.61
C PHE A 27 -1.32 -5.32 -0.29
N GLY A 28 -2.11 -5.08 -1.33
CA GLY A 28 -2.42 -6.05 -2.37
C GLY A 28 -1.45 -5.98 -3.53
N TYR A 29 -1.71 -5.07 -4.46
CA TYR A 29 -0.94 -4.91 -5.69
C TYR A 29 -1.11 -3.50 -6.28
N ILE A 30 -0.23 -3.10 -7.20
CA ILE A 30 -0.46 -1.92 -8.04
C ILE A 30 -1.20 -2.35 -9.30
N GLY A 31 -2.40 -1.82 -9.50
CA GLY A 31 -3.18 -2.08 -10.70
C GLY A 31 -2.58 -1.41 -11.94
N GLY A 32 -3.01 -1.84 -13.13
CA GLY A 32 -2.55 -1.26 -14.41
C GLY A 32 -2.85 0.24 -14.58
N THR A 33 -3.73 0.79 -13.77
CA THR A 33 -4.06 2.24 -13.70
C THR A 33 -3.07 3.04 -12.85
N GLY A 34 -2.12 2.39 -12.17
CA GLY A 34 -1.16 3.04 -11.26
C GLY A 34 -1.68 3.26 -9.84
N LEU A 35 -2.90 2.84 -9.52
CA LEU A 35 -3.44 2.85 -8.16
C LEU A 35 -2.99 1.61 -7.38
N ALA A 36 -2.70 1.78 -6.10
CA ALA A 36 -2.47 0.70 -5.17
C ALA A 36 -3.79 0.15 -4.66
N VAL A 37 -3.91 -1.17 -4.63
CA VAL A 37 -5.01 -1.87 -3.97
C VAL A 37 -4.54 -2.25 -2.57
N ILE A 38 -5.28 -1.81 -1.56
CA ILE A 38 -5.07 -2.16 -0.16
C ILE A 38 -6.33 -2.82 0.41
N TYR A 39 -6.18 -3.65 1.43
CA TYR A 39 -7.25 -4.37 2.10
C TYR A 39 -7.23 -4.10 3.60
N GLU A 40 -8.37 -4.17 4.27
CA GLU A 40 -8.40 -4.13 5.74
C GLU A 40 -7.55 -5.26 6.34
N GLU A 41 -7.00 -5.02 7.53
CA GLU A 41 -6.09 -5.97 8.16
C GLU A 41 -6.78 -7.33 8.39
N GLY A 42 -6.24 -8.37 7.75
CA GLY A 42 -6.76 -9.74 7.87
C GLY A 42 -7.91 -10.10 6.91
N GLU A 43 -8.39 -9.15 6.12
CA GLU A 43 -9.39 -9.38 5.07
C GLU A 43 -8.68 -9.47 3.70
N CYS A 44 -8.71 -10.63 3.05
CA CYS A 44 -8.19 -10.81 1.67
C CYS A 44 -9.33 -10.92 0.65
N ASN A 45 -10.46 -10.24 0.90
CA ASN A 45 -11.64 -10.30 0.06
C ASN A 45 -11.69 -9.07 -0.86
N MET A 46 -12.03 -9.30 -2.14
CA MET A 46 -12.13 -8.22 -3.14
C MET A 46 -13.23 -7.19 -2.84
N GLN A 47 -14.16 -7.48 -1.93
CA GLN A 47 -15.24 -6.56 -1.57
C GLN A 47 -14.75 -5.38 -0.72
N ASP A 48 -13.69 -5.59 0.06
CA ASP A 48 -13.12 -4.60 0.99
C ASP A 48 -11.79 -4.03 0.47
N ALA A 49 -11.63 -4.06 -0.86
CA ALA A 49 -10.46 -3.57 -1.55
C ALA A 49 -10.59 -2.06 -1.82
N HIS A 50 -9.60 -1.29 -1.35
CA HIS A 50 -9.52 0.15 -1.60
C HIS A 50 -8.46 0.45 -2.65
N ALA A 51 -8.86 1.10 -3.75
CA ALA A 51 -7.92 1.64 -4.74
C ALA A 51 -7.49 3.04 -4.31
N VAL A 52 -6.21 3.19 -3.94
CA VAL A 52 -5.63 4.43 -3.41
C VAL A 52 -4.39 4.86 -4.18
N ASP A 53 -3.99 6.11 -3.99
CA ASP A 53 -2.73 6.64 -4.52
C ASP A 53 -1.54 6.02 -3.75
N PRO A 54 -0.63 5.28 -4.40
CA PRO A 54 0.55 4.70 -3.75
C PRO A 54 1.47 5.75 -3.11
N GLY A 55 1.46 7.00 -3.59
CA GLY A 55 2.20 8.10 -2.98
C GLY A 55 1.68 8.49 -1.60
N LYS A 56 0.50 7.98 -1.21
CA LYS A 56 -0.10 8.16 0.12
C LYS A 56 0.06 6.95 1.02
N LEU A 57 0.84 5.95 0.61
CA LEU A 57 1.15 4.76 1.38
C LEU A 57 2.55 4.82 1.97
N VAL A 58 2.66 4.42 3.24
CA VAL A 58 3.95 4.26 3.91
C VAL A 58 4.08 2.81 4.35
N LYS A 59 5.12 2.11 3.89
CA LYS A 59 5.41 0.75 4.33
C LYS A 59 5.81 0.75 5.80
N ILE A 60 5.16 -0.10 6.59
CA ILE A 60 5.51 -0.36 7.98
C ILE A 60 6.53 -1.50 7.98
N VAL A 61 7.76 -1.22 8.38
CA VAL A 61 8.81 -2.23 8.55
C VAL A 61 8.79 -2.62 10.02
N GLN A 62 8.31 -3.83 10.33
CA GLN A 62 8.54 -4.40 11.66
C GLN A 62 9.95 -5.01 11.65
N ASP A 63 10.79 -4.56 12.59
CA ASP A 63 12.12 -5.10 12.88
C ASP A 63 12.01 -6.41 13.69
#